data_AF-A0A7V7E7S0-F1
#
_entry.id   AF-A0A7V7E7S0-F1
#
_cell.length_a   1.000
_cell.length_b   1.000
_cell.length_c   1.000
_cell.angle_alpha   90.00
_cell.angle_beta   90.00
_cell.angle_gamma   90.00
#
_symmetry.space_group_name_H-M   'P 1'
#
loop_
_entity.id
_entity.type
_entity.pdbx_description
1 polymer ?
#
loop_
_entity_poly.entity_id
_entity_poly.type
_entity_poly.pdbx_seq_one_letter_code
_entity_poly.pdbx_strand_id
1 'polypeptide(L)'
;MERIATPPSRLAALDSLRGIAILAVLVSHLSGTLGLGRIFNSAMIDLGRGGVTLFFILSGYLIFRNVQVQSVPTFFCRRFFKVMPSYWLNIGIILLADLTLPNGPHFPAGSYLAGVGAVSDVLGVEAVSGVFWTLLIEIKFYLFIAVQYALFKGRRSHLVLLTLIALEIAVWAIRGRGSLTLAYFPIFYLGIEMSLAEADNWRRPALLRL
;
A
#
# COMPACT_ATOMS: atom_id res chain seq x y z
N MET A 1 31.87 -20.93 -15.28
CA MET A 1 31.58 -19.49 -15.45
C MET A 1 30.22 -19.21 -14.84
N GLU A 2 30.23 -18.79 -13.58
CA GLU A 2 29.04 -18.41 -12.82
C GLU A 2 28.55 -17.06 -13.34
N ARG A 3 27.34 -17.02 -13.91
CA ARG A 3 26.72 -15.74 -14.30
C ARG A 3 26.43 -14.99 -13.01
N ILE A 4 27.29 -14.03 -12.67
CA ILE A 4 26.97 -12.99 -11.69
C ILE A 4 25.74 -12.28 -12.26
N ALA A 5 24.57 -12.56 -11.69
CA ALA A 5 23.35 -11.86 -12.05
C ALA A 5 23.60 -10.37 -11.80
N THR A 6 23.59 -9.56 -12.86
CA THR A 6 23.65 -8.12 -12.71
C THR A 6 22.49 -7.70 -11.81
N PRO A 7 22.74 -6.94 -10.73
CA PRO A 7 21.66 -6.46 -9.89
C PRO A 7 20.67 -5.71 -10.80
N PRO A 8 19.36 -5.93 -10.66
CA PRO A 8 18.37 -5.29 -11.52
C PRO A 8 18.65 -3.79 -11.53
N SER A 9 18.80 -3.22 -12.72
CA SER A 9 19.08 -1.79 -12.88
C SER A 9 18.08 -1.01 -12.02
N ARG A 10 18.59 -0.23 -11.06
CA ARG A 10 17.73 0.68 -10.29
C ARG A 10 17.07 1.61 -11.30
N LEU A 11 15.76 1.46 -11.47
CA LEU A 11 14.99 2.33 -12.31
C LEU A 11 14.80 3.65 -11.59
N ALA A 12 15.80 4.54 -11.71
CA ALA A 12 15.79 5.85 -11.11
C ALA A 12 14.48 6.61 -11.40
N ALA A 13 13.93 6.45 -12.61
CA ALA A 13 12.64 7.03 -12.98
C ALA A 13 11.46 6.55 -12.09
N LEU A 14 11.42 5.27 -11.71
CA LEU A 14 10.37 4.75 -10.82
C LEU A 14 10.54 5.25 -9.38
N ASP A 15 11.79 5.36 -8.93
CA ASP A 15 12.09 5.94 -7.61
C ASP A 15 11.72 7.44 -7.58
N SER A 16 11.97 8.19 -8.67
CA SER A 16 11.54 9.59 -8.81
C SER A 16 10.02 9.72 -8.81
N LEU A 17 9.29 8.84 -9.53
CA LEU A 17 7.83 8.84 -9.53
C LEU A 17 7.25 8.55 -8.15
N ARG A 18 7.89 7.67 -7.36
CA ARG A 18 7.53 7.48 -5.95
C ARG A 18 7.76 8.72 -5.11
N GLY A 19 8.87 9.43 -5.34
CA GLY A 19 9.12 10.72 -4.72
C GLY A 19 7.99 11.73 -5.01
N ILE A 20 7.57 11.84 -6.28
CA ILE A 20 6.45 12.69 -6.70
C ILE A 20 5.14 12.27 -6.01
N ALA A 21 4.85 10.97 -5.97
CA ALA A 21 3.67 10.44 -5.29
C ALA A 21 3.64 10.79 -3.80
N ILE A 22 4.78 10.65 -3.10
CA ILE A 22 4.92 11.01 -1.68
C ILE A 22 4.74 12.52 -1.48
N LEU A 23 5.32 13.35 -2.35
CA LEU A 23 5.18 14.80 -2.27
C LEU A 23 3.72 15.24 -2.48
N ALA A 24 3.00 14.63 -3.41
CA ALA A 24 1.57 14.91 -3.62
C ALA A 24 0.74 14.62 -2.36
N VAL A 25 1.01 13.49 -1.69
CA VAL A 25 0.37 13.13 -0.41
C VAL A 25 0.75 14.11 0.71
N LEU A 26 2.02 14.48 0.80
CA LEU A 26 2.51 15.43 1.81
C LEU A 26 1.87 16.81 1.65
N VAL A 27 1.80 17.32 0.42
CA VAL A 27 1.15 18.62 0.11
C VAL A 27 -0.33 18.57 0.48
N SER A 28 -1.02 17.47 0.16
CA SER A 28 -2.41 17.27 0.53
C SER A 28 -2.62 17.34 2.05
N HIS A 29 -1.84 16.59 2.83
CA HIS A 29 -1.92 16.63 4.30
C HIS A 29 -1.55 17.99 4.87
N LEU A 30 -0.47 18.62 4.38
CA LEU A 30 -0.04 19.93 4.85
C LEU A 30 -1.10 21.00 4.57
N SER A 31 -1.77 20.94 3.41
CA SER A 31 -2.85 21.85 3.08
C SER A 31 -4.02 21.73 4.07
N GLY A 32 -4.35 20.51 4.51
CA GLY A 32 -5.35 20.25 5.53
C GLY A 32 -4.93 20.84 6.89
N THR A 33 -3.70 20.58 7.32
CA THR A 33 -3.16 21.06 8.60
C THR A 33 -3.07 22.59 8.67
N LEU A 34 -2.67 23.24 7.57
CA LEU A 34 -2.57 24.71 7.50
C LEU A 34 -3.93 25.40 7.27
N GLY A 35 -5.03 24.64 7.17
CA GLY A 35 -6.36 25.19 6.88
C GLY A 35 -6.55 25.68 5.44
N LEU A 36 -5.52 25.58 4.58
CA LEU A 36 -5.56 25.91 3.15
C LEU A 36 -6.51 24.99 2.38
N GLY A 37 -6.75 23.79 2.90
CA GLY A 37 -7.77 22.87 2.42
C GLY A 37 -9.17 23.51 2.40
N ARG A 38 -9.49 24.54 3.18
CA ARG A 38 -10.80 25.21 3.07
C ARG A 38 -10.98 25.99 1.76
N ILE A 39 -9.87 26.42 1.14
CA ILE A 39 -9.86 27.24 -0.07
C ILE A 39 -9.76 26.35 -1.32
N PHE A 40 -8.97 25.27 -1.24
CA PHE A 40 -8.67 24.37 -2.37
C PHE A 40 -9.11 22.91 -2.13
N ASN A 41 -10.17 22.71 -1.33
CA ASN A 41 -10.45 21.44 -0.65
C ASN A 41 -10.42 20.21 -1.54
N SER A 42 -11.26 20.19 -2.58
CA SER A 42 -11.39 19.05 -3.48
C SER A 42 -10.09 18.77 -4.23
N ALA A 43 -9.46 19.80 -4.79
CA ALA A 43 -8.22 19.66 -5.55
C ALA A 43 -7.07 19.10 -4.71
N MET A 44 -6.90 19.56 -3.46
CA MET A 44 -5.84 19.05 -2.59
C MET A 44 -6.11 17.63 -2.12
N ILE A 45 -7.37 17.28 -1.82
CA ILE A 45 -7.76 15.91 -1.47
C ILE A 45 -7.51 14.97 -2.64
N ASP A 46 -7.91 15.36 -3.84
CA ASP A 46 -7.77 14.54 -5.04
C ASP A 46 -6.29 14.39 -5.45
N LEU A 47 -5.46 15.43 -5.24
CA LEU A 47 -4.01 15.33 -5.40
C LEU A 47 -3.41 14.26 -4.46
N GLY A 48 -3.82 14.26 -3.19
CA GLY A 48 -3.39 13.25 -2.23
C GLY A 48 -3.83 11.84 -2.62
N ARG A 49 -5.09 11.68 -3.03
CA ARG A 49 -5.63 10.39 -3.53
C ARG A 49 -4.89 9.90 -4.78
N GLY A 50 -4.57 10.81 -5.70
CA GLY A 50 -3.77 10.52 -6.88
C GLY A 50 -2.35 10.05 -6.51
N GLY A 51 -1.72 10.73 -5.54
CA GLY A 51 -0.42 10.33 -4.99
C GLY A 51 -0.46 8.92 -4.39
N VAL A 52 -1.46 8.60 -3.55
CA VAL A 52 -1.62 7.25 -2.97
C VAL A 52 -1.83 6.21 -4.08
N THR A 53 -2.69 6.51 -5.06
CA THR A 53 -2.98 5.59 -6.18
C THR A 53 -1.72 5.29 -6.98
N LEU A 54 -0.94 6.31 -7.34
CA LEU A 54 0.33 6.16 -8.04
C LEU A 54 1.33 5.35 -7.21
N PHE A 55 1.44 5.64 -5.91
CA PHE A 55 2.32 4.90 -5.00
C PHE A 55 1.98 3.40 -4.97
N PHE A 56 0.70 3.04 -4.90
CA PHE A 56 0.24 1.65 -4.91
C PHE A 56 0.48 0.94 -6.25
N ILE A 57 0.24 1.59 -7.38
CA ILE A 57 0.57 1.05 -8.71
C ILE A 57 2.08 0.75 -8.79
N LEU A 58 2.92 1.72 -8.41
CA LEU A 58 4.38 1.56 -8.42
C LEU A 58 4.85 0.46 -7.46
N SER A 59 4.21 0.34 -6.29
CA SER A 59 4.48 -0.75 -5.35
C SER A 59 4.14 -2.11 -5.94
N GLY A 60 2.98 -2.27 -6.58
CA GLY A 60 2.57 -3.48 -7.28
C GLY A 60 3.54 -3.87 -8.39
N TYR A 61 3.88 -2.92 -9.26
CA TYR A 61 4.83 -3.10 -10.36
C TYR A 61 6.19 -3.59 -9.85
N LEU A 62 6.73 -2.94 -8.80
CA LEU A 62 8.03 -3.32 -8.25
C LEU A 62 8.00 -4.61 -7.43
N ILE A 63 6.86 -5.05 -6.90
CA ILE A 63 6.76 -6.35 -6.24
C ILE A 63 7.00 -7.46 -7.25
N PHE A 64 6.28 -7.47 -8.37
CA PHE A 64 6.39 -8.54 -9.36
C PHE A 64 7.81 -8.66 -9.94
N ARG A 65 8.40 -7.52 -10.34
CA ARG A 65 9.78 -7.46 -10.84
C ARG A 65 10.82 -8.01 -9.86
N ASN A 66 10.58 -7.85 -8.55
CA ASN A 66 11.51 -8.30 -7.51
C ASN A 66 11.27 -9.75 -7.05
N VAL A 67 10.03 -10.24 -7.09
CA VAL A 67 9.69 -11.62 -6.72
C VAL A 67 10.27 -12.63 -7.72
N GLN A 68 10.48 -12.24 -8.98
CA GLN A 68 11.17 -13.11 -9.94
C GLN A 68 12.66 -13.37 -9.60
N VAL A 69 13.26 -12.56 -8.72
CA VAL A 69 14.70 -12.58 -8.44
C VAL A 69 15.02 -13.04 -7.01
N GLN A 70 14.03 -13.18 -6.14
CA GLN A 70 14.25 -13.60 -4.74
C GLN A 70 13.07 -14.42 -4.19
N SER A 71 13.31 -15.22 -3.14
CA SER A 71 12.23 -15.98 -2.50
C SER A 71 11.21 -15.06 -1.82
N VAL A 72 9.94 -15.45 -1.88
CA VAL A 72 8.81 -14.68 -1.34
C VAL A 72 8.95 -14.36 0.16
N PRO A 73 9.38 -15.30 1.03
CA PRO A 73 9.58 -15.00 2.44
C PRO A 73 10.66 -13.94 2.66
N THR A 74 11.78 -14.03 1.93
CA THR A 74 12.88 -13.05 2.01
C THR A 74 12.43 -11.67 1.57
N PHE A 75 11.68 -11.59 0.46
CA PHE A 75 11.10 -10.33 -0.02
C PHE A 75 10.20 -9.68 1.04
N PHE A 76 9.30 -10.47 1.62
CA PHE A 76 8.36 -9.99 2.64
C PHE A 76 9.08 -9.52 3.89
N CYS A 77 9.97 -10.33 4.46
CA CYS A 77 10.72 -9.98 5.66
C CYS A 77 11.49 -8.67 5.47
N ARG A 78 12.18 -8.50 4.34
CA ARG A 78 12.92 -7.26 4.05
C ARG A 78 12.02 -6.03 3.98
N ARG A 79 10.80 -6.16 3.43
CA ARG A 79 9.85 -5.05 3.39
C ARG A 79 9.21 -4.78 4.74
N PHE A 80 8.83 -5.82 5.47
CA PHE A 80 8.25 -5.71 6.81
C PHE A 80 9.23 -5.02 7.77
N PHE A 81 10.46 -5.50 7.87
CA PHE A 81 11.50 -4.90 8.73
C PHE A 81 11.98 -3.53 8.24
N LYS A 82 11.70 -3.15 6.99
CA LYS A 82 11.95 -1.78 6.52
C LYS A 82 10.86 -0.81 7.00
N VAL A 83 9.62 -1.26 7.11
CA VAL A 83 8.45 -0.40 7.37
C VAL A 83 8.06 -0.35 8.85
N MET A 84 8.11 -1.48 9.55
CA MET A 84 7.69 -1.57 10.96
C MET A 84 8.49 -0.68 11.92
N PRO A 85 9.82 -0.53 11.79
CA PRO A 85 10.56 0.33 12.72
C PRO A 85 10.09 1.79 12.70
N SER A 86 9.86 2.37 11.51
CA SER A 86 9.39 3.75 11.40
C SER A 86 7.92 3.88 11.83
N TYR A 87 7.10 2.86 11.59
CA TYR A 87 5.72 2.80 12.05
C TYR A 87 5.61 2.82 13.58
N TRP A 88 6.33 1.92 14.25
CA TRP A 88 6.33 1.86 15.72
C TRP A 88 6.98 3.10 16.35
N LEU A 89 8.02 3.65 15.72
CA LEU A 89 8.60 4.92 16.15
C LEU A 89 7.56 6.04 16.12
N ASN A 90 6.74 6.12 15.06
CA ASN A 90 5.68 7.11 14.96
C ASN A 90 4.62 6.94 16.06
N ILE A 91 4.19 5.70 16.33
CA ILE A 91 3.29 5.39 17.45
C ILE A 91 3.90 5.84 18.78
N GLY A 92 5.19 5.55 19.00
CA GLY A 92 5.90 5.96 20.22
C GLY A 92 5.97 7.48 20.38
N ILE A 93 6.18 8.22 19.29
CA ILE A 93 6.16 9.69 19.29
C ILE A 93 4.76 10.22 19.63
N ILE A 94 3.71 9.62 19.06
CA ILE A 94 2.31 10.01 19.34
C ILE A 94 1.98 9.73 20.82
N LEU A 95 2.36 8.56 21.33
CA LEU A 95 2.16 8.20 22.73
C LEU A 95 2.91 9.17 23.66
N LEU A 96 4.16 9.50 23.34
CA LEU A 96 4.93 10.47 24.13
C LEU A 96 4.27 11.84 24.12
N ALA A 97 3.81 12.31 22.95
CA ALA A 97 3.09 13.58 22.84
C ALA A 97 1.79 13.57 23.65
N ASP A 98 1.05 12.46 23.65
CA ASP A 98 -0.19 12.30 24.42
C ASP A 98 0.04 12.33 25.93
N LEU A 99 1.16 11.79 26.40
CA LEU A 99 1.53 11.78 27.81
C LEU A 99 2.14 13.10 28.32
N THR A 100 2.72 13.91 27.41
CA THR A 100 3.51 15.10 27.80
C THR A 100 2.85 16.43 27.46
N LEU A 101 1.96 16.46 26.46
CA LEU A 101 1.29 17.69 26.04
C LEU A 101 -0.04 17.87 26.78
N PRO A 102 -0.34 19.06 27.33
CA PRO A 102 -1.59 19.33 28.04
C PRO A 102 -2.86 19.13 27.20
N ASN A 103 -2.74 19.28 25.88
CA ASN A 103 -3.81 19.10 24.91
C ASN A 103 -3.51 17.91 23.99
N GLY A 104 -3.04 16.80 24.57
CA GLY A 104 -2.80 15.56 23.85
C GLY A 104 -4.07 15.01 23.17
N PRO A 105 -3.95 14.12 22.18
CA PRO A 105 -5.10 13.52 21.51
C PRO A 105 -5.91 12.56 22.42
N HIS A 106 -5.35 12.14 23.55
CA HIS A 106 -5.97 11.33 24.61
C HIS A 106 -6.63 10.04 24.10
N PHE A 107 -5.85 9.23 23.36
CA PHE A 107 -6.34 7.95 22.84
C PHE A 107 -6.43 6.88 23.95
N PRO A 108 -7.42 5.97 23.89
CA PRO A 108 -7.47 4.82 24.78
C PRO A 108 -6.23 3.92 24.63
N ALA A 109 -5.78 3.28 25.72
CA ALA A 109 -4.68 2.32 25.68
C ALA A 109 -4.88 1.20 24.62
N GLY A 110 -6.15 0.78 24.42
CA GLY A 110 -6.51 -0.17 23.37
C GLY A 110 -6.16 0.29 21.95
N SER A 111 -6.24 1.59 21.65
CA SER A 111 -5.86 2.15 20.35
C SER A 111 -4.36 2.04 20.09
N TYR A 112 -3.54 2.28 21.12
CA TYR A 112 -2.09 2.10 21.03
C TYR A 112 -1.71 0.63 20.85
N LEU A 113 -2.32 -0.29 21.62
CA LEU A 113 -2.08 -1.72 21.50
C LEU A 113 -2.49 -2.25 20.12
N ALA A 114 -3.67 -1.85 19.63
CA ALA A 114 -4.15 -2.19 18.31
C ALA A 114 -3.27 -1.60 17.20
N GLY A 115 -2.74 -0.39 17.43
CA GLY A 115 -1.78 0.28 16.56
C GLY A 115 -0.47 -0.50 16.48
N VAL A 116 0.13 -0.87 17.61
CA VAL A 116 1.38 -1.67 17.62
C VAL A 116 1.22 -2.98 16.84
N GLY A 117 0.06 -3.63 16.99
CA GLY A 117 -0.30 -4.83 16.25
C GLY A 117 -0.69 -4.61 14.78
N ALA A 118 -0.78 -3.36 14.30
CA ALA A 118 -1.26 -3.02 12.96
C ALA A 118 -2.68 -3.58 12.65
N VAL A 119 -3.54 -3.64 13.67
CA VAL A 119 -4.88 -4.27 13.63
C VAL A 119 -6.02 -3.34 14.05
N SER A 120 -5.77 -2.03 14.21
CA SER A 120 -6.82 -1.06 14.58
C SER A 120 -8.05 -1.13 13.69
N ASP A 121 -7.87 -1.30 12.38
CA ASP A 121 -8.98 -1.39 11.43
C ASP A 121 -9.72 -2.73 11.46
N VAL A 122 -9.06 -3.82 11.87
CA VAL A 122 -9.67 -5.14 12.08
C VAL A 122 -10.51 -5.16 13.36
N LEU A 123 -9.98 -4.54 14.42
CA LEU A 123 -10.66 -4.46 15.72
C LEU A 123 -11.72 -3.37 15.77
N GLY A 124 -11.84 -2.54 14.72
CA GLY A 124 -12.79 -1.41 14.69
C GLY A 124 -12.47 -0.33 15.71
N VAL A 125 -11.21 -0.25 16.17
CA VAL A 125 -10.74 0.74 17.13
C VAL A 125 -10.17 1.93 16.38
N GLU A 126 -10.36 3.13 16.92
CA GLU A 126 -9.79 4.35 16.37
C GLU A 126 -8.26 4.24 16.30
N ALA A 127 -7.71 4.45 15.11
CA ALA A 127 -6.27 4.46 14.91
C ALA A 127 -5.69 5.75 15.49
N VAL A 128 -4.60 5.63 16.24
CA VAL A 128 -3.87 6.77 16.84
C VAL A 128 -3.33 7.77 15.81
N SER A 129 -3.35 7.40 14.54
CA SER A 129 -3.12 8.31 13.43
C SER A 129 -3.97 7.95 12.23
N GLY A 130 -4.71 8.94 11.72
CA GLY A 130 -5.50 8.83 10.51
C GLY A 130 -4.68 8.65 9.23
N VAL A 131 -3.35 8.75 9.26
CA VAL A 131 -2.50 8.51 8.07
C VAL A 131 -2.08 7.04 7.90
N PHE A 132 -2.25 6.21 8.93
CA PHE A 132 -1.76 4.82 8.91
C PHE A 132 -2.50 3.90 7.95
N TRP A 133 -3.70 4.27 7.50
CA TRP A 133 -4.52 3.43 6.63
C TRP A 133 -3.79 3.01 5.34
N THR A 134 -3.00 3.90 4.70
CA THR A 134 -2.27 3.56 3.47
C THR A 134 -1.20 2.50 3.72
N LEU A 135 -0.51 2.62 4.86
CA LEU A 135 0.54 1.71 5.28
C LEU A 135 -0.03 0.32 5.62
N LEU A 136 -1.14 0.30 6.36
CA LEU A 136 -1.82 -0.94 6.73
C LEU A 136 -2.32 -1.69 5.49
N ILE A 137 -2.88 -0.98 4.51
CA ILE A 137 -3.23 -1.58 3.22
C ILE A 137 -2.01 -2.20 2.54
N GLU A 138 -0.89 -1.49 2.50
CA GLU A 138 0.33 -1.96 1.84
C GLU A 138 0.87 -3.24 2.51
N ILE A 139 0.89 -3.30 3.84
CA ILE A 139 1.33 -4.50 4.60
C ILE A 139 0.38 -5.67 4.34
N LYS A 140 -0.95 -5.44 4.39
CA LYS A 140 -1.96 -6.46 4.09
C LYS A 140 -1.81 -6.97 2.66
N PHE A 141 -1.51 -6.08 1.72
CA PHE A 141 -1.26 -6.46 0.34
C PHE A 141 -0.02 -7.35 0.21
N TYR A 142 1.07 -7.03 0.93
CA TYR A 142 2.27 -7.87 0.93
C TYR A 142 1.99 -9.27 1.48
N LEU A 143 1.22 -9.37 2.56
CA LEU A 143 0.80 -10.66 3.12
C LEU A 143 -0.09 -11.43 2.12
N PHE A 144 -1.03 -10.73 1.48
CA PHE A 144 -1.91 -11.31 0.47
C PHE A 144 -1.12 -11.90 -0.71
N ILE A 145 -0.14 -11.16 -1.26
CA ILE A 145 0.74 -11.66 -2.32
C ILE A 145 1.56 -12.85 -1.85
N ALA A 146 2.05 -12.85 -0.61
CA ALA A 146 2.81 -13.97 -0.07
C ALA A 146 1.98 -15.26 -0.04
N VAL A 147 0.74 -15.17 0.47
CA VAL A 147 -0.21 -16.30 0.51
C VAL A 147 -0.59 -16.73 -0.91
N GLN A 148 -0.93 -15.79 -1.79
CA GLN A 148 -1.27 -16.09 -3.17
C GLN A 148 -0.13 -16.80 -3.90
N TYR A 149 1.12 -16.34 -3.73
CA TYR A 149 2.26 -16.96 -4.38
C TYR A 149 2.53 -18.35 -3.80
N ALA A 150 2.33 -18.57 -2.51
CA ALA A 150 2.43 -19.89 -1.90
C ALA A 150 1.40 -20.88 -2.48
N LEU A 151 0.16 -20.43 -2.72
CA LEU A 151 -0.94 -21.26 -3.22
C LEU A 151 -0.90 -21.47 -4.75
N PHE A 152 -0.63 -20.40 -5.50
CA PHE A 152 -0.81 -20.36 -6.96
C PHE A 152 0.49 -20.15 -7.74
N LYS A 153 1.63 -20.03 -7.06
CA LYS A 153 2.96 -19.77 -7.65
C LYS A 153 2.99 -18.58 -8.63
N GLY A 154 2.20 -17.55 -8.33
CA GLY A 154 2.09 -16.34 -9.17
C GLY A 154 1.36 -16.54 -10.50
N ARG A 155 0.74 -17.71 -10.75
CA ARG A 155 -0.12 -17.93 -11.91
C ARG A 155 -1.49 -17.26 -11.68
N ARG A 156 -2.15 -16.86 -12.77
CA ARG A 156 -3.53 -16.33 -12.77
C ARG A 156 -3.72 -15.01 -12.02
N SER A 157 -2.72 -14.11 -12.03
CA SER A 157 -2.83 -12.77 -11.43
C SER A 157 -4.07 -12.00 -11.90
N HIS A 158 -4.39 -12.08 -13.19
CA HIS A 158 -5.59 -11.47 -13.76
C HIS A 158 -6.90 -12.03 -13.17
N LEU A 159 -7.00 -13.33 -12.90
CA LEU A 159 -8.19 -13.91 -12.26
C LEU A 159 -8.32 -13.42 -10.82
N VAL A 160 -7.21 -13.22 -10.12
CA VAL A 160 -7.24 -12.65 -8.77
C VAL A 160 -7.70 -11.19 -8.81
N LEU A 161 -7.21 -10.39 -9.76
CA LEU A 161 -7.70 -9.03 -9.99
C LEU A 161 -9.22 -9.02 -10.24
N LEU A 162 -9.71 -9.86 -11.16
CA LEU A 162 -11.14 -9.98 -11.45
C LEU A 162 -11.96 -10.42 -10.22
N THR A 163 -11.42 -11.36 -9.45
CA THR A 163 -12.06 -11.85 -8.22
C THR A 163 -12.12 -10.75 -7.16
N LEU A 164 -11.05 -9.96 -7.00
CA LEU A 164 -11.02 -8.83 -6.05
C LEU A 164 -12.04 -7.76 -6.43
N ILE A 165 -12.16 -7.42 -7.72
CA ILE A 165 -13.17 -6.49 -8.22
C ILE A 165 -14.58 -7.03 -7.97
N ALA A 166 -14.83 -8.30 -8.32
CA ALA A 166 -16.13 -8.93 -8.11
C ALA A 166 -16.51 -8.99 -6.62
N LEU A 167 -15.56 -9.31 -5.76
CA LEU A 167 -15.77 -9.35 -4.31
C LEU A 167 -16.07 -7.96 -3.75
N GLU A 168 -15.39 -6.92 -4.22
CA GLU A 168 -15.68 -5.54 -3.80
C GLU A 168 -17.08 -5.09 -4.24
N ILE A 169 -17.48 -5.42 -5.48
CA ILE A 169 -18.85 -5.16 -5.96
C ILE A 169 -19.88 -5.88 -5.08
N ALA A 170 -19.63 -7.15 -4.73
CA ALA A 170 -20.52 -7.92 -3.86
C ALA A 170 -20.60 -7.33 -2.43
N VAL A 171 -19.47 -6.93 -1.86
CA VAL A 171 -19.42 -6.27 -0.54
C VAL A 171 -20.21 -4.97 -0.55
N TRP A 172 -20.02 -4.16 -1.61
CA TRP A 172 -20.76 -2.92 -1.79
C TRP A 172 -22.26 -3.17 -1.91
N ALA A 173 -22.68 -4.17 -2.70
CA ALA A 173 -24.09 -4.54 -2.86
C ALA A 173 -24.75 -5.00 -1.55
N ILE A 174 -24.02 -5.72 -0.69
CA ILE A 174 -24.54 -6.24 0.58
C ILE A 174 -24.56 -5.17 1.68
N ARG A 175 -23.51 -4.35 1.78
CA ARG A 175 -23.29 -3.43 2.91
C ARG A 175 -23.66 -1.98 2.60
N GLY A 176 -23.91 -1.64 1.34
CA GLY A 176 -24.08 -0.26 0.86
C GLY A 176 -22.77 0.57 0.88
N ARG A 177 -21.64 -0.05 1.23
CA ARG A 177 -20.32 0.59 1.28
C ARG A 177 -19.23 -0.43 0.92
N GLY A 178 -18.21 0.05 0.21
CA GLY A 178 -17.05 -0.75 -0.17
C GLY A 178 -16.14 -1.07 1.01
N SER A 179 -15.28 -2.08 0.85
CA SER A 179 -14.21 -2.36 1.78
C SER A 179 -12.96 -1.59 1.34
N LEU A 180 -12.44 -0.74 2.22
CA LEU A 180 -11.22 0.03 1.95
C LEU A 180 -10.10 -0.87 1.40
N THR A 181 -9.82 -1.99 2.06
CA THR A 181 -8.77 -2.93 1.62
C THR A 181 -9.03 -3.50 0.22
N LEU A 182 -10.25 -3.96 -0.05
CA LEU A 182 -10.60 -4.58 -1.33
C LEU A 182 -10.68 -3.55 -2.46
N ALA A 183 -10.99 -2.28 -2.17
CA ALA A 183 -10.96 -1.21 -3.14
C ALA A 183 -9.54 -0.89 -3.64
N TYR A 184 -8.53 -0.96 -2.76
CA TYR A 184 -7.14 -0.62 -3.13
C TYR A 184 -6.32 -1.80 -3.64
N PHE A 185 -6.65 -3.04 -3.30
CA PHE A 185 -5.90 -4.21 -3.80
C PHE A 185 -5.86 -4.30 -5.35
N PRO A 186 -6.96 -4.05 -6.09
CA PRO A 186 -6.94 -3.98 -7.55
C PRO A 186 -5.93 -2.97 -8.10
N ILE A 187 -5.71 -1.84 -7.42
CA ILE A 187 -4.77 -0.80 -7.85
C ILE A 187 -3.32 -1.32 -7.84
N PHE A 188 -2.93 -2.09 -6.83
CA PHE A 188 -1.63 -2.77 -6.84
C PHE A 188 -1.54 -3.78 -7.98
N TYR A 189 -2.62 -4.51 -8.26
CA TYR A 189 -2.66 -5.48 -9.34
C TYR A 189 -2.52 -4.83 -10.72
N LEU A 190 -3.03 -3.63 -10.94
CA LEU A 190 -2.75 -2.88 -12.18
C LEU A 190 -1.24 -2.73 -12.39
N GLY A 191 -0.48 -2.41 -11.33
CA GLY A 191 0.98 -2.38 -11.38
C GLY A 191 1.60 -3.73 -11.71
N ILE A 192 1.09 -4.82 -11.13
CA ILE A 192 1.57 -6.19 -11.41
C ILE A 192 1.33 -6.55 -12.89
N GLU A 193 0.14 -6.28 -13.41
CA GLU A 193 -0.21 -6.54 -14.81
C GLU A 193 0.65 -5.70 -15.77
N MET A 194 0.95 -4.44 -15.43
CA MET A 194 1.89 -3.60 -16.18
C MET A 194 3.31 -4.22 -16.20
N SER A 195 3.79 -4.72 -15.06
CA SER A 195 5.10 -5.38 -14.98
C SER A 195 5.14 -6.68 -15.78
N LEU A 196 4.05 -7.45 -15.79
CA LEU A 196 3.89 -8.66 -16.60
C LEU A 196 3.82 -8.38 -18.10
N ALA A 197 3.18 -7.28 -18.50
CA ALA A 197 3.11 -6.84 -19.89
C ALA A 197 4.49 -6.39 -20.40
N GLU A 198 5.24 -5.64 -19.60
CA GLU A 198 6.61 -5.24 -19.93
C GLU A 198 7.54 -6.44 -20.06
N ALA A 199 7.45 -7.42 -19.15
CA ALA A 199 8.28 -8.64 -19.19
C ALA A 199 8.08 -9.48 -20.47
N ASP A 200 6.93 -9.34 -21.13
CA ASP A 200 6.58 -10.01 -22.40
C ASP A 200 6.65 -9.06 -23.60
N ASN A 201 7.29 -7.90 -23.41
CA ASN A 201 7.49 -6.90 -24.45
C ASN A 201 6.16 -6.49 -25.13
N TRP A 202 5.09 -6.41 -24.35
CA TRP A 202 3.74 -5.98 -24.77
C TRP A 202 3.11 -6.85 -25.87
N ARG A 203 3.60 -8.08 -26.08
CA ARG A 203 3.16 -8.93 -27.19
C ARG A 203 1.76 -9.52 -27.01
N ARG A 204 1.31 -9.70 -25.77
CA ARG A 204 -0.04 -10.18 -25.46
C ARG A 204 -0.67 -9.28 -24.41
N PRO A 205 -1.95 -8.88 -24.56
CA PRO A 205 -2.72 -8.37 -23.44
C PRO A 205 -2.64 -9.39 -22.31
N ALA A 206 -2.31 -8.95 -21.09
CA ALA A 206 -2.15 -9.86 -19.95
C ALA A 206 -3.41 -10.71 -19.67
N LEU A 207 -4.58 -10.21 -20.11
CA LEU A 207 -5.89 -10.89 -20.11
C LEU A 207 -6.00 -12.09 -21.05
N LEU A 208 -5.16 -12.20 -22.10
CA LEU A 208 -5.20 -13.28 -23.09
C LEU A 208 -4.19 -14.40 -22.80
N ARG A 209 -3.59 -14.42 -21.61
CA ARG A 209 -2.73 -15.52 -21.13
C ARG A 209 -3.59 -16.56 -20.39
N LEU A 210 -4.48 -17.22 -21.13
CA LEU A 210 -5.19 -18.43 -20.72
C LEU A 210 -4.33 -19.67 -21.00
#